data_AF-A0A9P6TP41-F1
#
_entry.id   AF-A0A9P6TP41-F1
#
_cell.length_a   1.000
_cell.length_b   1.000
_cell.length_c   1.000
_cell.angle_alpha   90.00
_cell.angle_beta   90.00
_cell.angle_gamma   90.00
#
_symmetry.space_group_name_H-M   'P 1'
#
loop_
_entity.id
_entity.type
_entity.pdbx_description
1 polymer ?
#
loop_
_entity_poly.entity_id
_entity_poly.type
_entity_poly.pdbx_seq_one_letter_code
_entity_poly.pdbx_strand_id
1 'polypeptide(L)'
;MAQSNPRNVIQFLHTIENLKKTRRTGWVDNNVKQPESIADHMHRMGIMAMLINDPNLQRDRCIKMAIVHDLAEAVVGDITPHAGVSKEDKFTMEKNAMDGFSKLLGNTDVAREIQELWQEYEDAKSPEALLVKDLDKFEMIVQALEYEKCE
;
A
#
# COMPACT_ATOMS: atom_id res chain seq x y z
N MET A 1 7.11 17.60 20.22
CA MET A 1 6.99 17.20 18.79
C MET A 1 5.80 17.93 18.20
N ALA A 2 5.88 18.39 16.95
CA ALA A 2 4.73 19.02 16.29
C ALA A 2 3.63 17.97 16.06
N GLN A 3 2.38 18.36 16.26
CA GLN A 3 1.21 17.52 15.98
C GLN A 3 0.54 18.00 14.69
N SER A 4 0.01 17.08 13.90
CA SER A 4 -0.75 17.43 12.70
C SER A 4 -2.04 18.15 13.10
N ASN A 5 -2.43 19.15 12.33
CA ASN A 5 -3.72 19.83 12.50
C ASN A 5 -4.86 18.80 12.30
N PRO A 6 -5.83 18.66 13.23
CA PRO A 6 -6.94 17.72 13.09
C PRO A 6 -7.70 17.83 11.76
N ARG A 7 -7.87 19.05 11.23
CA ARG A 7 -8.51 19.26 9.91
C ARG A 7 -7.73 18.60 8.78
N ASN A 8 -6.40 18.68 8.82
CA ASN A 8 -5.53 18.07 7.82
C ASN A 8 -5.53 16.55 7.95
N VAL A 9 -5.58 16.03 9.18
CA VAL A 9 -5.72 14.59 9.43
C VAL A 9 -7.04 14.07 8.85
N ILE A 10 -8.15 14.77 9.10
CA ILE A 10 -9.45 14.41 8.51
C ILE A 10 -9.39 14.45 6.98
N GLN A 11 -8.75 15.46 6.40
CA GLN A 11 -8.57 15.54 4.95
C GLN A 11 -7.73 14.37 4.41
N PHE A 12 -6.65 13.99 5.08
CA PHE A 12 -5.87 12.81 4.74
C PHE A 12 -6.72 11.53 4.80
N LEU A 13 -7.51 11.36 5.86
CA LEU A 13 -8.45 10.23 6.02
C LEU A 13 -9.51 10.19 4.90
N HIS A 14 -10.01 11.35 4.46
CA HIS A 14 -10.91 11.42 3.31
C HIS A 14 -10.25 11.02 2.00
N THR A 15 -8.97 11.35 1.79
CA THR A 15 -8.26 10.92 0.58
C THR A 15 -8.02 9.42 0.58
N ILE A 16 -7.51 8.85 1.68
CA ILE A 16 -7.19 7.40 1.73
C ILE A 16 -8.44 6.51 1.74
N GLU A 17 -9.63 7.07 1.96
CA GLU A 17 -10.90 6.35 1.78
C GLU A 17 -11.10 5.86 0.34
N ASN A 18 -10.45 6.49 -0.64
CA ASN A 18 -10.41 5.99 -2.02
C ASN A 18 -9.87 4.55 -2.11
N LEU A 19 -8.97 4.12 -1.22
CA LEU A 19 -8.44 2.75 -1.20
C LEU A 19 -9.53 1.69 -0.94
N LYS A 20 -10.62 2.07 -0.25
CA LYS A 20 -11.78 1.19 -0.03
C LYS A 20 -12.71 1.13 -1.24
N LYS A 21 -12.65 2.15 -2.11
CA LYS A 21 -13.52 2.30 -3.27
C LYS A 21 -12.87 1.76 -4.54
N THR A 22 -11.57 1.92 -4.66
CA THR A 22 -10.79 1.45 -5.80
C THR A 22 -10.64 -0.06 -5.73
N ARG A 23 -11.18 -0.74 -6.75
CA ARG A 23 -11.03 -2.17 -6.94
C ARG A 23 -9.68 -2.46 -7.56
N ARG A 24 -9.02 -3.55 -7.14
CA ARG A 24 -7.73 -3.92 -7.72
C ARG A 24 -7.90 -4.19 -9.22
N THR A 25 -7.18 -3.41 -10.02
CA THR A 25 -7.34 -3.30 -11.47
C THR A 25 -7.06 -4.65 -12.14
N GLY A 26 -6.09 -5.42 -11.64
CA GLY A 26 -5.79 -6.75 -12.16
C GLY A 26 -7.00 -7.71 -12.16
N TRP A 27 -7.84 -7.67 -11.13
CA TRP A 27 -9.06 -8.49 -11.06
C TRP A 27 -10.18 -7.93 -11.92
N VAL A 28 -10.30 -6.61 -11.99
CA VAL A 28 -11.27 -5.92 -12.88
C VAL A 28 -11.01 -6.27 -14.33
N ASP A 29 -9.76 -6.19 -14.77
CA ASP A 29 -9.34 -6.50 -16.15
C ASP A 29 -9.59 -7.99 -16.50
N ASN A 30 -9.58 -8.86 -15.50
CA ASN A 30 -9.88 -10.29 -15.64
C ASN A 30 -11.36 -10.64 -15.36
N ASN A 31 -12.27 -9.65 -15.31
CA ASN A 31 -13.72 -9.83 -15.16
C ASN A 31 -14.16 -10.57 -13.87
N VAL A 32 -13.36 -10.53 -12.82
CA VAL A 32 -13.75 -11.09 -11.51
C VAL A 32 -15.02 -10.39 -11.01
N LYS A 33 -16.02 -11.16 -10.58
CA LYS A 33 -17.26 -10.61 -10.01
C LYS A 33 -16.98 -10.12 -8.58
N GLN A 34 -17.15 -8.83 -8.34
CA GLN A 34 -16.91 -8.18 -7.05
C GLN A 34 -15.46 -8.32 -6.56
N PRO A 35 -14.49 -7.76 -7.30
CA PRO A 35 -13.10 -7.79 -6.89
C PRO A 35 -12.90 -7.06 -5.55
N GLU A 36 -11.90 -7.49 -4.80
CA GLU A 36 -11.41 -6.82 -3.61
C GLU A 36 -10.99 -5.36 -3.90
N SER A 37 -11.01 -4.53 -2.85
CA SER A 37 -10.42 -3.20 -2.88
C SER A 37 -8.93 -3.23 -2.52
N ILE A 38 -8.19 -2.17 -2.83
CA ILE A 38 -6.78 -2.04 -2.41
C ILE A 38 -6.65 -2.13 -0.88
N ALA A 39 -7.63 -1.59 -0.15
CA ALA A 39 -7.65 -1.67 1.32
C ALA A 39 -7.84 -3.11 1.84
N ASP A 40 -8.54 -3.98 1.12
CA ASP A 40 -8.74 -5.39 1.50
C ASP A 40 -7.41 -6.16 1.39
N HIS A 41 -6.72 -5.96 0.26
CA HIS A 41 -5.38 -6.48 -0.01
C HIS A 41 -4.37 -6.09 1.09
N MET A 42 -4.22 -4.78 1.35
CA MET A 42 -3.30 -4.29 2.39
C MET A 42 -3.67 -4.78 3.80
N HIS A 43 -4.96 -4.93 4.09
CA HIS A 43 -5.41 -5.48 5.36
C HIS A 43 -4.93 -6.93 5.53
N ARG A 44 -5.13 -7.80 4.53
CA ARG A 44 -4.71 -9.20 4.63
C ARG A 44 -3.19 -9.33 4.66
N MET A 45 -2.46 -8.48 3.93
CA MET A 45 -0.99 -8.41 4.07
C MET A 45 -0.54 -8.03 5.49
N GLY A 46 -1.21 -7.07 6.14
CA GLY A 46 -0.93 -6.72 7.53
C GLY A 46 -1.09 -7.91 8.48
N ILE A 47 -2.15 -8.72 8.28
CA ILE A 47 -2.34 -9.97 9.02
C ILE A 47 -1.25 -10.99 8.69
N MET A 48 -0.87 -11.15 7.43
CA MET A 48 0.21 -12.04 7.03
C MET A 48 1.54 -11.66 7.69
N ALA A 49 1.86 -10.37 7.76
CA ALA A 49 3.04 -9.87 8.45
C ALA A 49 3.01 -10.19 9.96
N MET A 50 1.84 -10.16 10.61
CA MET A 50 1.69 -10.58 12.02
C MET A 50 2.00 -12.08 12.23
N LEU A 51 1.74 -12.92 11.23
CA LEU A 51 1.97 -14.37 11.29
C LEU A 51 3.43 -14.75 11.07
N ILE A 52 4.29 -13.83 10.63
CA ILE A 52 5.72 -14.07 10.48
C ILE A 52 6.40 -14.02 11.85
N ASN A 53 7.19 -15.05 12.14
CA ASN A 53 7.95 -15.20 13.37
C ASN A 53 9.43 -15.45 13.05
N ASP A 54 10.07 -14.45 12.44
CA ASP A 54 11.52 -14.42 12.20
C ASP A 54 12.17 -13.43 13.18
N PRO A 55 13.06 -13.88 14.07
CA PRO A 55 13.73 -13.00 15.03
C PRO A 55 14.69 -11.99 14.38
N ASN A 56 15.03 -12.16 13.10
CA ASN A 56 15.90 -11.24 12.36
C ASN A 56 15.12 -10.08 11.71
N LEU A 57 13.78 -10.10 11.77
CA LEU A 57 12.93 -9.09 11.15
C LEU A 57 12.22 -8.23 12.19
N GLN A 58 12.12 -6.94 11.91
CA GLN A 58 11.28 -6.03 12.68
C GLN A 58 9.81 -6.19 12.26
N ARG A 59 9.11 -7.16 12.86
CA ARG A 59 7.71 -7.47 12.53
C ARG A 59 6.78 -6.26 12.52
N ASP A 60 6.86 -5.39 13.52
CA ASP A 60 6.04 -4.18 13.59
C ASP A 60 6.28 -3.23 12.41
N ARG A 61 7.53 -3.19 11.90
CA ARG A 61 7.90 -2.44 10.70
C ARG A 61 7.27 -3.05 9.45
N CYS A 62 7.31 -4.37 9.31
CA CYS A 62 6.65 -5.09 8.21
C CYS A 62 5.14 -4.83 8.18
N ILE A 63 4.48 -4.86 9.35
CA ILE A 63 3.04 -4.59 9.47
C ILE A 63 2.73 -3.16 9.02
N LYS A 64 3.48 -2.17 9.53
CA LYS A 64 3.30 -0.77 9.15
C LYS A 64 3.57 -0.54 7.66
N MET A 65 4.59 -1.17 7.10
CA MET A 65 4.91 -1.08 5.68
C MET A 65 3.79 -1.68 4.82
N ALA A 66 3.27 -2.85 5.19
CA ALA A 66 2.17 -3.51 4.48
C ALA A 66 0.91 -2.62 4.38
N ILE A 67 0.57 -1.84 5.42
CA ILE A 67 -0.60 -0.95 5.41
C ILE A 67 -0.33 0.44 4.79
N VAL A 68 0.91 0.72 4.38
CA VAL A 68 1.34 2.02 3.81
C VAL A 68 1.77 1.89 2.34
N HIS A 69 2.19 0.71 1.89
CA HIS A 69 2.88 0.57 0.62
C HIS A 69 2.07 1.05 -0.61
N ASP A 70 0.77 0.77 -0.66
CA ASP A 70 -0.14 1.23 -1.72
C ASP A 70 -0.91 2.52 -1.35
N LEU A 71 -0.48 3.26 -0.32
CA LEU A 71 -1.18 4.47 0.12
C LEU A 71 -1.28 5.53 -0.99
N ALA A 72 -0.26 5.59 -1.87
CA ALA A 72 -0.23 6.50 -3.02
C ALA A 72 -1.37 6.23 -4.02
N GLU A 73 -1.84 4.99 -4.13
CA GLU A 73 -2.92 4.59 -5.04
C GLU A 73 -4.27 5.22 -4.67
N ALA A 74 -4.40 5.77 -3.46
CA ALA A 74 -5.53 6.61 -3.08
C ALA A 74 -5.68 7.86 -3.97
N VAL A 75 -4.58 8.28 -4.62
CA VAL A 75 -4.52 9.44 -5.51
C VAL A 75 -4.30 9.01 -6.96
N VAL A 76 -3.39 8.06 -7.20
CA VAL A 76 -2.97 7.69 -8.56
C VAL A 76 -3.77 6.54 -9.18
N GLY A 77 -4.53 5.80 -8.37
CA GLY A 77 -5.20 4.54 -8.76
C GLY A 77 -4.26 3.34 -8.77
N ASP A 78 -4.82 2.13 -8.88
CA ASP A 78 -4.04 0.90 -9.02
C ASP A 78 -3.52 0.75 -10.46
N ILE A 79 -2.26 1.15 -10.67
CA ILE A 79 -1.58 1.13 -11.97
C ILE A 79 -0.92 -0.24 -12.17
N THR A 80 -1.47 -1.02 -13.09
CA THR A 80 -0.98 -2.36 -13.46
C THR A 80 0.11 -2.31 -14.54
N PRO A 81 0.89 -3.40 -14.72
CA PRO A 81 1.85 -3.51 -15.83
C PRO A 81 1.25 -3.34 -17.23
N HIS A 82 -0.06 -3.53 -17.38
CA HIS A 82 -0.78 -3.43 -18.65
C HIS A 82 -1.32 -2.01 -18.93
N ALA A 83 -1.21 -1.08 -17.98
CA ALA A 83 -1.72 0.28 -18.09
C ALA A 83 -0.92 1.18 -19.06
N GLY A 84 0.21 0.71 -19.60
CA GLY A 84 1.06 1.48 -20.53
C GLY A 84 1.87 2.60 -19.86
N VAL A 85 1.92 2.62 -18.52
CA VAL A 85 2.72 3.55 -17.73
C VAL A 85 4.10 2.93 -17.45
N SER A 86 5.17 3.69 -17.66
CA SER A 86 6.52 3.22 -17.35
C SER A 86 6.72 3.06 -15.84
N LYS A 87 7.71 2.27 -15.42
CA LYS A 87 8.02 2.13 -13.98
C LYS A 87 8.46 3.46 -13.38
N GLU A 88 9.21 4.24 -14.14
CA GLU A 88 9.72 5.56 -13.75
C GLU A 88 8.59 6.58 -13.58
N ASP A 89 7.62 6.59 -14.51
CA ASP A 89 6.45 7.46 -14.42
C ASP A 89 5.54 7.05 -13.26
N LYS A 90 5.29 5.75 -13.09
CA LYS A 90 4.54 5.21 -11.95
C LYS A 90 5.16 5.67 -10.62
N PHE A 91 6.46 5.42 -10.45
CA PHE A 91 7.19 5.84 -9.25
C PHE A 91 7.11 7.35 -9.02
N THR A 92 7.24 8.16 -10.09
CA THR A 92 7.15 9.62 -9.99
C THR A 92 5.77 10.08 -9.55
N MET A 93 4.71 9.49 -10.11
CA MET A 93 3.32 9.79 -9.75
C MET A 93 3.04 9.43 -8.28
N GLU A 94 3.45 8.23 -7.85
CA GLU A 94 3.25 7.77 -6.48
C GLU A 94 4.04 8.61 -5.47
N LYS A 95 5.30 8.91 -5.79
CA LYS A 95 6.14 9.79 -4.97
C LYS A 95 5.50 11.17 -4.79
N ASN A 96 4.95 11.75 -5.85
CA ASN A 96 4.25 13.04 -5.76
C ASN A 96 3.00 12.97 -4.86
N ALA A 97 2.27 11.85 -4.89
CA ALA A 97 1.14 11.61 -3.99
C ALA A 97 1.58 11.53 -2.52
N MET A 98 2.65 10.76 -2.25
CA MET A 98 3.22 10.62 -0.91
C MET A 98 3.77 11.95 -0.37
N ASP A 99 4.47 12.72 -1.20
CA ASP A 99 4.93 14.08 -0.86
C ASP A 99 3.73 15.01 -0.55
N GLY A 100 2.60 14.82 -1.23
CA GLY A 100 1.34 15.50 -0.94
C GLY A 100 0.80 15.16 0.45
N PHE A 101 0.80 13.88 0.85
CA PHE A 101 0.43 13.45 2.19
C PHE A 101 1.36 14.00 3.26
N SER A 102 2.68 13.95 3.01
CA SER A 102 3.68 14.51 3.93
C SER A 102 3.47 16.00 4.15
N LYS A 103 3.17 16.79 3.11
CA LYS A 103 2.83 18.22 3.23
C LYS A 103 1.53 18.44 4.00
N LEU A 104 0.51 17.63 3.76
CA LEU A 104 -0.79 17.75 4.41
C LEU A 104 -0.68 17.46 5.91
N LEU A 105 0.02 16.37 6.28
CA LEU A 105 0.24 15.97 7.66
C LEU A 105 1.26 16.88 8.39
N GLY A 106 2.05 17.64 7.64
CA GLY A 106 3.03 18.60 8.16
C GLY A 106 4.31 17.92 8.67
N ASN A 107 5.22 18.72 9.25
CA ASN A 107 6.52 18.24 9.76
C ASN A 107 6.36 17.48 11.09
N THR A 108 5.76 16.30 11.04
CA THR A 108 5.51 15.42 12.18
C THR A 108 6.28 14.11 12.03
N ASP A 109 6.56 13.45 13.14
CA ASP A 109 7.24 12.16 13.12
C ASP A 109 6.41 11.08 12.42
N VAL A 110 5.08 11.18 12.48
CA VAL A 110 4.14 10.27 11.79
C VAL A 110 4.22 10.46 10.26
N ALA A 111 4.19 11.71 9.78
CA ALA A 111 4.32 11.98 8.34
C ALA A 111 5.65 11.45 7.79
N ARG A 112 6.73 11.66 8.55
CA ARG A 112 8.05 11.14 8.20
C ARG A 112 8.08 9.62 8.19
N GLU A 113 7.53 8.96 9.20
CA GLU A 113 7.47 7.49 9.27
C GLU A 113 6.72 6.90 8.07
N ILE A 114 5.56 7.46 7.70
CA ILE A 114 4.78 7.01 6.53
C ILE A 114 5.61 7.13 5.25
N GLN A 115 6.26 8.27 5.02
CA GLN A 115 7.11 8.48 3.85
C GLN A 115 8.30 7.51 3.82
N GLU A 116 8.97 7.31 4.96
CA GLU A 116 10.12 6.43 5.08
C GLU A 116 9.75 4.97 4.82
N LEU A 117 8.61 4.50 5.33
CA LEU A 117 8.11 3.14 5.09
C LEU A 117 7.78 2.91 3.62
N TRP A 118 7.11 3.86 2.97
CA TRP A 118 6.81 3.79 1.54
C TRP A 118 8.08 3.77 0.70
N GLN A 119 9.03 4.67 0.98
CA GLN A 119 10.30 4.72 0.25
C GLN A 119 11.13 3.46 0.47
N GLU A 120 11.13 2.89 1.68
CA GLU A 120 11.83 1.63 1.96
C GLU A 120 11.24 0.45 1.18
N TYR A 121 9.91 0.38 1.08
CA TYR A 121 9.23 -0.62 0.27
C TYR A 121 9.63 -0.50 -1.21
N GLU A 122 9.63 0.71 -1.77
CA GLU A 122 10.01 0.97 -3.15
C GLU A 122 11.50 0.71 -3.44
N ASP A 123 12.36 1.03 -2.48
CA ASP A 123 13.80 0.75 -2.59
C ASP A 123 14.11 -0.75 -2.63
N ALA A 124 13.29 -1.58 -1.97
CA ALA A 124 13.39 -3.04 -1.92
C ALA A 124 14.79 -3.57 -1.55
N LYS A 125 15.43 -2.94 -0.56
CA LYS A 125 16.81 -3.27 -0.11
C LYS A 125 16.87 -3.89 1.28
N SER A 126 15.94 -3.54 2.17
CA SER A 126 15.92 -4.08 3.54
C SER A 126 15.29 -5.48 3.56
N PRO A 127 15.68 -6.34 4.53
CA PRO A 127 15.01 -7.62 4.74
C PRO A 127 13.48 -7.47 4.92
N GLU A 128 13.05 -6.43 5.64
CA GLU A 128 11.64 -6.11 5.83
C GLU A 128 10.93 -5.76 4.52
N ALA A 129 11.51 -4.89 3.68
CA ALA A 129 10.92 -4.54 2.38
C ALA A 129 10.85 -5.72 1.42
N LEU A 130 11.90 -6.55 1.39
CA LEU A 130 11.92 -7.77 0.59
C LEU A 130 10.82 -8.74 1.04
N LEU A 131 10.68 -8.95 2.36
CA LEU A 131 9.58 -9.76 2.89
C LEU A 131 8.22 -9.18 2.46
N VAL A 132 7.98 -7.87 2.64
CA VAL A 132 6.68 -7.27 2.32
C VAL A 132 6.37 -7.34 0.82
N LYS A 133 7.36 -7.21 -0.07
CA LYS A 133 7.21 -7.45 -1.52
C LYS A 133 6.87 -8.91 -1.84
N ASP A 134 7.38 -9.86 -1.06
CA ASP A 134 7.00 -11.27 -1.20
C ASP A 134 5.60 -11.54 -0.65
N LEU A 135 5.21 -10.88 0.44
CA LEU A 135 3.84 -10.94 0.97
C LEU A 135 2.82 -10.35 0.00
N ASP A 136 3.13 -9.23 -0.67
CA ASP A 136 2.27 -8.61 -1.69
C ASP A 136 1.93 -9.62 -2.82
N LYS A 137 2.96 -10.24 -3.38
CA LYS A 137 2.78 -11.28 -4.41
C LYS A 137 2.06 -12.51 -3.89
N PHE A 138 2.41 -12.97 -2.68
CA PHE A 138 1.81 -14.17 -2.11
C PHE A 138 0.32 -13.97 -1.83
N GLU A 139 -0.04 -12.82 -1.27
CA GLU A 139 -1.43 -12.43 -1.02
C GLU A 139 -2.23 -12.42 -2.32
N MET A 140 -1.70 -11.80 -3.38
CA MET A 140 -2.31 -11.77 -4.71
C MET A 140 -2.55 -13.19 -5.28
N ILE A 141 -1.59 -14.11 -5.12
CA ILE A 141 -1.71 -15.49 -5.61
C ILE A 141 -2.76 -16.27 -4.80
N VAL A 142 -2.80 -16.08 -3.47
CA VAL A 142 -3.84 -16.67 -2.62
C VAL A 142 -5.23 -16.16 -3.03
N GLN A 143 -5.34 -14.86 -3.31
CA GLN A 143 -6.58 -14.25 -3.79
C GLN A 143 -7.03 -14.82 -5.14
N ALA A 144 -6.10 -15.02 -6.09
CA ALA A 144 -6.40 -15.67 -7.37
C ALA A 144 -7.05 -17.05 -7.15
N LEU A 145 -6.43 -17.88 -6.30
CA LEU A 145 -6.94 -19.22 -5.99
C LEU A 145 -8.33 -19.18 -5.35
N GLU A 146 -8.62 -18.18 -4.53
CA GLU A 146 -9.95 -18.01 -3.94
C GLU A 146 -11.00 -17.62 -4.99
N TYR A 147 -10.66 -16.75 -5.94
CA TYR A 147 -11.57 -16.41 -7.04
C TYR A 147 -11.82 -17.59 -7.96
N GLU A 148 -10.80 -18.38 -8.30
CA GLU A 148 -10.94 -19.60 -9.12
C GLU A 148 -11.87 -20.65 -8.48
N LYS A 149 -11.92 -20.71 -7.13
CA LYS A 149 -12.81 -21.63 -6.40
C LYS A 149 -14.26 -21.14 -6.27
N CYS A 150 -14.48 -19.84 -6.46
CA CYS A 150 -15.80 -19.22 -6.32
C CYS A 150 -16.55 -19.12 -7.66
N GLU A 151 -15.91 -19.47 -8.77
CA GLU A 151 -16.55 -19.74 -10.07
C GLU A 151 -17.27 -21.09 -10.10
#